data_AF-A0A6A4HQR6-F1
#
_entry.id   AF-A0A6A4HQR6-F1
#
_cell.length_a   1.000
_cell.length_b   1.000
_cell.length_c   1.000
_cell.angle_alpha   90.00
_cell.angle_beta   90.00
_cell.angle_gamma   90.00
#
_symmetry.space_group_name_H-M   'P 1'
#
loop_
_entity.id
_entity.type
_entity.pdbx_description
1 polymer ?
#
loop_
_entity_poly.entity_id
_entity_poly.type
_entity_poly.pdbx_seq_one_letter_code
_entity_poly.pdbx_strand_id
1 'polypeptide(L)'
;MTPEEWGKFVQSYDGRPEDFGTWAWKTLKIPEEMLYIAPYEPPPRQANGDFLCNYHGCVKEYTSKQGRENHFNVAHLGFRVRCPDCPAVLKNQNSLSRHRQNNCTMRNDLPLSARALQSTS
;
A
#
# COMPACT_ATOMS: atom_id res chain seq x y z
N MET A 1 -6.47 25.57 -11.49
CA MET A 1 -5.29 26.12 -12.15
C MET A 1 -4.94 25.20 -13.31
N THR A 2 -4.83 25.75 -14.50
CA THR A 2 -4.42 25.06 -15.74
C THR A 2 -2.90 24.90 -15.79
N PRO A 3 -2.35 24.02 -16.66
CA PRO A 3 -0.91 23.87 -16.83
C PRO A 3 -0.20 25.19 -17.18
N GLU A 4 -0.81 26.04 -18.00
CA GLU A 4 -0.25 27.32 -18.43
C GLU A 4 -0.22 28.35 -17.29
N GLU A 5 -1.28 28.38 -16.47
CA GLU A 5 -1.34 29.22 -15.26
C GLU A 5 -0.32 28.76 -14.22
N TRP A 6 -0.11 27.45 -14.06
CA TRP A 6 0.92 26.89 -13.18
C TRP A 6 2.33 27.29 -13.63
N GLY A 7 2.61 27.26 -14.93
CA GLY A 7 3.90 27.69 -15.47
C GLY A 7 4.20 29.16 -15.16
N LYS A 8 3.22 30.06 -15.37
CA LYS A 8 3.36 31.49 -15.02
C LYS A 8 3.53 31.71 -13.52
N PHE A 9 2.80 30.94 -12.71
CA PHE A 9 2.91 30.98 -11.26
C PHE A 9 4.34 30.62 -10.80
N VAL A 10 4.89 29.50 -11.25
CA VAL A 10 6.27 29.09 -10.91
C VAL A 10 7.30 30.13 -11.39
N GLN A 11 7.13 30.70 -12.57
CA GLN A 11 8.03 31.73 -13.10
C GLN A 11 7.96 33.06 -12.34
N SER A 12 6.90 33.32 -11.58
CA SER A 12 6.79 34.52 -10.76
C SER A 12 7.60 34.45 -9.45
N TYR A 13 8.17 33.28 -9.14
CA TYR A 13 9.00 33.08 -7.96
C TYR A 13 10.45 33.50 -8.20
N ASP A 14 10.96 34.41 -7.38
CA ASP A 14 12.32 34.97 -7.45
C ASP A 14 13.21 34.58 -6.25
N GLY A 15 12.69 33.75 -5.35
CA GLY A 15 13.38 33.29 -4.14
C GLY A 15 14.26 32.07 -4.36
N ARG A 16 14.81 31.55 -3.26
CA ARG A 16 15.67 30.37 -3.31
C ARG A 16 14.86 29.08 -3.48
N PRO A 17 15.36 28.06 -4.19
CA PRO A 17 14.62 26.81 -4.38
C PRO A 17 14.12 26.16 -3.07
N GLU A 18 14.88 26.28 -1.99
CA GLU A 18 14.51 25.78 -0.66
C GLU A 18 13.27 26.45 -0.06
N ASP A 19 12.99 27.71 -0.41
CA ASP A 19 11.86 28.48 0.13
C ASP A 19 10.62 28.40 -0.77
N PHE A 20 10.73 27.79 -1.96
CA PHE A 20 9.66 27.70 -2.97
C PHE A 20 8.39 27.07 -2.40
N GLY A 21 8.53 25.97 -1.65
CA GLY A 21 7.39 25.28 -1.05
C GLY A 21 6.58 26.22 -0.17
N THR A 22 7.21 26.79 0.86
CA THR A 22 6.59 27.74 1.80
C THR A 22 5.94 28.93 1.09
N TRP A 23 6.62 29.50 0.10
CA TRP A 23 6.06 30.57 -0.73
C TRP A 23 4.83 30.11 -1.52
N ALA A 24 4.88 28.94 -2.14
CA ALA A 24 3.80 28.42 -2.98
C ALA A 24 2.56 28.14 -2.14
N TRP A 25 2.70 27.47 -0.99
CA TRP A 25 1.59 27.20 -0.07
C TRP A 25 0.92 28.49 0.40
N LYS A 26 1.72 29.49 0.80
CA LYS A 26 1.22 30.80 1.24
C LYS A 26 0.52 31.56 0.12
N THR A 27 1.09 31.57 -1.09
CA THR A 27 0.57 32.33 -2.23
C THR A 27 -0.71 31.72 -2.78
N LEU A 28 -0.81 30.39 -2.80
CA LEU A 28 -2.02 29.65 -3.17
C LEU A 28 -3.08 29.65 -2.07
N LYS A 29 -2.78 30.23 -0.89
CA LYS A 29 -3.65 30.22 0.29
C LYS A 29 -4.12 28.81 0.63
N ILE A 30 -3.23 27.83 0.46
CA ILE A 30 -3.54 26.46 0.84
C ILE A 30 -3.52 26.42 2.37
N PRO A 31 -4.63 26.01 3.01
CA PRO A 31 -4.71 25.96 4.46
C PRO A 31 -3.59 25.07 5.02
N GLU A 32 -2.94 25.51 6.10
CA GLU A 32 -1.88 24.72 6.76
C GLU A 32 -2.44 23.38 7.27
N GLU A 33 -3.76 23.33 7.52
CA GLU A 33 -4.52 22.14 7.84
C GLU A 33 -4.52 21.10 6.72
N MET A 34 -4.32 21.49 5.45
CA MET A 34 -4.14 20.55 4.35
C MET A 34 -2.73 19.91 4.31
N LEU A 35 -1.77 20.48 5.05
CA LEU A 35 -0.46 19.87 5.26
C LEU A 35 -0.49 18.79 6.34
N TYR A 36 -1.53 18.80 7.18
CA TYR A 36 -1.78 17.72 8.14
C TYR A 36 -2.32 16.50 7.42
N ILE A 37 -1.43 15.56 7.11
CA ILE A 37 -1.84 14.19 6.81
C ILE A 37 -2.37 13.61 8.12
N ALA A 38 -3.70 13.62 8.26
CA ALA A 38 -4.34 12.99 9.41
C ALA A 38 -3.80 11.56 9.56
N PRO A 39 -3.40 11.14 10.79
CA PRO A 39 -3.07 9.76 11.05
C PRO A 39 -4.19 8.89 10.49
N TYR A 40 -3.81 7.84 9.77
CA TYR A 40 -4.82 6.91 9.26
C TYR A 40 -5.56 6.31 10.45
N GLU A 41 -6.80 6.75 10.64
CA GLU A 41 -7.72 6.09 11.54
C GLU A 41 -8.41 4.97 10.77
N PRO A 42 -8.24 3.70 11.18
CA PRO A 42 -8.99 2.62 10.59
C PRO A 42 -10.50 2.89 10.82
N PRO A 43 -11.35 2.62 9.81
CA PRO A 43 -12.78 2.87 9.94
C PRO A 43 -13.36 2.09 11.13
N PRO A 44 -14.42 2.62 11.77
CA PRO A 44 -15.12 1.90 12.80
C PRO A 44 -15.68 0.58 12.24
N ARG A 45 -15.71 -0.45 13.10
CA ARG A 45 -16.39 -1.72 12.79
C ARG A 45 -17.85 -1.44 12.48
N GLN A 46 -18.40 -2.07 11.45
CA GLN A 46 -19.83 -1.98 11.17
C GLN A 46 -20.65 -2.70 12.27
N ALA A 47 -21.91 -2.30 12.42
CA ALA A 47 -22.81 -2.86 13.42
C ALA A 47 -23.08 -4.37 13.23
N ASN A 48 -22.94 -4.88 12.01
CA ASN A 48 -23.05 -6.31 11.68
C ASN A 48 -21.77 -7.11 11.94
N GLY A 49 -20.65 -6.45 12.31
CA GLY A 49 -19.36 -7.10 12.55
C GLY A 49 -18.49 -7.33 11.31
N ASP A 50 -18.97 -6.96 10.12
CA ASP A 50 -18.23 -7.10 8.86
C ASP A 50 -17.23 -5.95 8.63
N PHE A 51 -16.26 -6.20 7.74
CA PHE A 51 -15.17 -5.31 7.37
C PHE A 51 -15.30 -4.90 5.90
N LEU A 52 -15.73 -3.66 5.66
CA LEU A 52 -15.77 -3.08 4.31
C LEU A 52 -14.39 -2.64 3.82
N CYS A 53 -14.23 -2.71 2.51
CA CYS A 53 -13.16 -2.00 1.82
C CYS A 53 -13.52 -0.51 1.71
N ASN A 54 -12.68 0.36 2.25
CA ASN A 54 -12.90 1.81 2.18
C ASN A 54 -12.35 2.46 0.92
N TYR A 55 -11.85 1.68 -0.03
CA TYR A 55 -11.37 2.28 -1.27
C TYR A 55 -12.56 2.90 -2.01
N HIS A 56 -12.39 4.14 -2.49
CA HIS A 56 -13.47 4.88 -3.12
C HIS A 56 -14.07 4.09 -4.29
N GLY A 57 -15.38 3.83 -4.23
CA GLY A 57 -16.12 3.04 -5.23
C GLY A 57 -16.01 1.51 -5.08
N CYS A 58 -15.33 1.01 -4.04
CA CYS A 58 -15.27 -0.44 -3.76
C CYS A 58 -16.41 -0.86 -2.84
N VAL A 59 -17.15 -1.91 -3.21
CA VAL A 59 -18.30 -2.44 -2.46
C VAL A 59 -18.02 -3.80 -1.82
N LYS A 60 -16.74 -4.15 -1.65
CA LYS A 60 -16.34 -5.46 -1.10
C LYS A 60 -16.42 -5.47 0.42
N GLU A 61 -17.01 -6.53 0.95
CA GLU A 61 -17.14 -6.81 2.39
C GLU A 61 -16.48 -8.13 2.75
N TYR A 62 -16.05 -8.24 4.01
CA TYR A 62 -15.32 -9.39 4.53
C TYR A 62 -15.71 -9.64 5.97
N THR A 63 -15.85 -10.92 6.35
CA THR A 63 -16.10 -11.33 7.74
C THR A 63 -14.86 -11.22 8.64
N SER A 64 -13.70 -10.87 8.08
CA SER A 64 -12.45 -10.72 8.83
C SER A 64 -11.61 -9.53 8.38
N LYS A 65 -10.99 -8.87 9.36
CA LYS A 65 -10.05 -7.75 9.13
C LYS A 65 -8.93 -8.14 8.16
N GLN A 66 -8.31 -9.30 8.38
CA GLN A 66 -7.22 -9.81 7.53
C GLN A 66 -7.68 -10.03 6.08
N GLY A 67 -8.92 -10.50 5.87
CA GLY A 67 -9.50 -10.67 4.53
C GLY A 67 -9.62 -9.33 3.80
N ARG A 68 -10.15 -8.32 4.48
CA ARG A 68 -10.27 -6.96 3.96
C ARG A 68 -8.92 -6.33 3.65
N GLU A 69 -7.95 -6.46 4.54
CA GLU A 69 -6.60 -5.90 4.36
C GLU A 69 -5.87 -6.58 3.20
N ASN A 70 -5.94 -7.92 3.11
CA ASN A 70 -5.39 -8.65 1.97
C ASN A 70 -6.02 -8.20 0.65
N HIS A 71 -7.33 -7.97 0.63
CA HIS A 71 -8.01 -7.43 -0.53
C HIS A 71 -7.50 -6.03 -0.88
N PHE A 72 -7.48 -5.11 0.08
CA PHE A 72 -7.06 -3.72 -0.13
C PHE A 72 -5.66 -3.65 -0.71
N ASN A 73 -4.73 -4.41 -0.12
CA ASN A 73 -3.35 -4.49 -0.57
C ASN A 73 -3.24 -5.00 -2.01
N VAL A 74 -4.00 -6.02 -2.38
CA VAL A 74 -3.91 -6.66 -3.70
C VAL A 74 -4.61 -5.85 -4.80
N ALA A 75 -5.83 -5.38 -4.51
CA ALA A 75 -6.74 -4.80 -5.47
C ALA A 75 -6.53 -3.30 -5.67
N HIS A 76 -6.07 -2.60 -4.64
CA HIS A 76 -5.99 -1.13 -4.65
C HIS A 76 -4.56 -0.61 -4.55
N LEU A 77 -3.68 -1.30 -3.81
CA LEU A 77 -2.27 -0.92 -3.71
C LEU A 77 -1.35 -1.73 -4.65
N GLY A 78 -1.88 -2.76 -5.31
CA GLY A 78 -1.11 -3.58 -6.24
C GLY A 78 -0.02 -4.44 -5.58
N PHE A 79 -0.03 -4.58 -4.25
CA PHE A 79 0.98 -5.36 -3.53
C PHE A 79 1.03 -6.81 -4.02
N ARG A 80 2.25 -7.30 -4.19
CA ARG A 80 2.56 -8.69 -4.52
C ARG A 80 3.77 -9.14 -3.70
N VAL A 81 3.83 -10.42 -3.40
CA VAL A 81 4.90 -11.01 -2.61
C VAL A 81 5.68 -12.00 -3.48
N ARG A 82 6.99 -11.82 -3.60
CA ARG A 82 7.87 -12.74 -4.33
C ARG A 82 8.21 -13.94 -3.44
N CYS A 83 8.24 -15.12 -4.04
CA CYS A 83 8.85 -16.26 -3.38
C CYS A 83 10.38 -16.06 -3.33
N PRO A 84 11.05 -16.32 -2.18
CA PRO A 84 12.51 -16.23 -2.10
C PRO A 84 13.22 -17.38 -2.83
N ASP A 85 12.53 -18.51 -3.01
CA ASP A 85 13.13 -19.75 -3.53
C ASP A 85 12.90 -19.97 -5.03
N CYS A 86 11.93 -19.26 -5.64
CA CYS A 86 11.57 -19.44 -7.04
C CYS A 86 11.01 -18.14 -7.65
N PRO A 87 10.88 -18.02 -8.98
CA PRO A 87 10.45 -16.78 -9.63
C PRO A 87 8.96 -16.44 -9.45
N ALA A 88 8.21 -17.21 -8.65
CA ALA A 88 6.79 -17.01 -8.45
C ALA A 88 6.48 -15.69 -7.73
N VAL A 89 5.47 -14.97 -8.24
CA VAL A 89 4.92 -13.75 -7.65
C VAL A 89 3.50 -14.04 -7.20
N LEU A 90 3.24 -13.91 -5.90
CA LEU A 90 1.98 -14.29 -5.27
C LEU A 90 1.20 -13.04 -4.83
N LYS A 91 -0.12 -13.19 -4.71
CA LYS A 91 -1.01 -12.08 -4.34
C LYS A 91 -0.83 -11.61 -2.90
N ASN A 92 -0.58 -12.49 -1.95
CA ASN A 92 -0.44 -12.13 -0.53
C ASN A 92 0.36 -13.18 0.24
N GLN A 93 0.66 -12.88 1.51
CA GLN A 93 1.47 -13.73 2.37
C GLN A 93 0.87 -15.13 2.57
N ASN A 94 -0.45 -15.24 2.76
CA ASN A 94 -1.11 -16.55 2.92
C ASN A 94 -0.95 -17.41 1.66
N SER A 95 -0.99 -16.79 0.49
CA SER A 95 -0.74 -17.48 -0.79
C SER A 95 0.72 -17.89 -0.92
N LEU A 96 1.66 -17.07 -0.44
CA LEU A 96 3.08 -17.43 -0.39
C LEU A 96 3.35 -18.60 0.56
N SER A 97 2.78 -18.60 1.77
CA SER A 97 2.97 -19.70 2.74
C SER A 97 2.49 -21.03 2.16
N ARG A 98 1.27 -21.06 1.60
CA ARG A 98 0.74 -22.25 0.92
C ARG A 98 1.55 -22.64 -0.32
N HIS A 99 2.05 -21.65 -1.06
CA HIS A 99 2.94 -21.89 -2.19
C HIS A 99 4.23 -22.58 -1.73
N ARG A 100 4.92 -22.02 -0.74
CA ARG A 100 6.18 -22.57 -0.21
C ARG A 100 6.03 -23.97 0.35
N GLN A 101 4.87 -24.29 0.94
CA GLN A 101 4.63 -25.59 1.52
C GLN A 101 4.41 -26.68 0.47
N ASN A 102 3.60 -26.41 -0.56
CA ASN A 102 3.08 -27.46 -1.44
C ASN A 102 3.42 -27.25 -2.91
N ASN A 103 3.58 -26.01 -3.37
CA ASN A 103 3.60 -25.66 -4.80
C ASN A 103 4.91 -25.01 -5.25
N CYS A 104 5.91 -24.89 -4.37
CA CYS A 104 7.20 -24.32 -4.69
C CYS A 104 8.11 -25.42 -5.22
N THR A 105 8.25 -25.48 -6.54
CA THR A 105 9.06 -26.49 -7.25
C THR A 105 10.47 -26.55 -6.66
N MET A 106 11.13 -25.39 -6.54
CA MET A 106 12.51 -25.30 -6.03
C MET A 106 12.69 -25.70 -4.55
N ARG A 107 11.65 -25.67 -3.70
CA ARG A 107 11.72 -26.20 -2.32
C ARG A 107 11.31 -27.66 -2.20
N ASN A 108 10.53 -28.15 -3.16
CA ASN A 108 10.09 -29.54 -3.20
C ASN A 108 11.20 -30.47 -3.72
N ASP A 109 12.15 -29.92 -4.50
CA ASP A 109 13.33 -30.63 -4.99
C ASP A 109 14.49 -30.70 -3.97
N LEU A 110 14.41 -29.97 -2.85
CA LEU A 110 15.40 -30.08 -1.76
C LEU A 110 15.12 -31.33 -0.90
N PRO A 111 16.16 -32.14 -0.57
CA PRO A 111 16.00 -33.32 0.28
C PRO A 111 15.40 -32.95 1.64
N LEU A 112 14.56 -33.84 2.18
CA LEU A 112 13.77 -33.63 3.40
C LEU A 112 14.59 -33.14 4.62
N SER A 113 15.89 -33.45 4.67
CA SER A 113 16.83 -33.03 5.72
C SER A 113 17.11 -31.52 5.77
N ALA A 114 16.90 -30.78 4.66
CA ALA A 114 17.20 -29.35 4.59
C ALA A 114 15.99 -28.44 4.89
N ARG A 115 14.80 -29.01 5.10
CA ARG A 115 13.55 -28.25 5.29
C ARG A 115 13.38 -27.64 6.69
N ALA A 116 14.13 -28.10 7.70
CA ALA A 116 13.93 -27.75 9.12
C ALA A 116 14.69 -26.51 9.63
N LEU A 117 15.59 -25.90 8.84
CA LEU A 117 16.49 -24.85 9.34
C LEU A 117 16.01 -23.40 9.11
N GLN A 118 14.83 -23.17 8.52
CA GLN A 118 14.36 -21.81 8.19
C GLN A 118 13.12 -21.37 9.00
N SER A 119 12.93 -21.94 10.20
CA SER A 119 11.83 -21.59 11.12
C SER A 119 12.34 -21.04 12.45
N THR A 120 13.39 -20.21 12.46
CA THR A 120 13.73 -19.36 13.62
C THR A 120 14.46 -18.10 13.16
N SER A 121 13.77 -16.96 13.12
CA SER A 121 14.29 -15.60 13.37
C SER A 121 13.10 -14.65 13.47
#